data_AF-A0A661UF96-F1
#
_entry.id   AF-A0A661UF96-F1
#
_cell.length_a   1.000
_cell.length_b   1.000
_cell.length_c   1.000
_cell.angle_alpha   90.00
_cell.angle_beta   90.00
_cell.angle_gamma   90.00
#
_symmetry.space_group_name_H-M   'P 1'
#
loop_
_entity.id
_entity.type
_entity.pdbx_description
1 polymer ?
#
loop_
_entity_poly.entity_id
_entity_poly.type
_entity_poly.pdbx_seq_one_letter_code
_entity_poly.pdbx_strand_id
1 'polypeptide(L)'
;MFIPSAKSKISLLILFVVSIILFVWVNNSRIYIKERYYKEKLAAAKLMQQAENIIKEYRQQQGIFVDEENDPNKTALIGEKETLITTDRGNLTAKLTSLNPNLAAVIVDMFKQAKVKKGDKIAMSCTGSFPAMNIAVMSAAKVLGLKLVIISSVGASMFGANDPQFTWLDMEKLLYDKGIFPYRSVAASLGGGRDLGRGLNKTGRELISQAIERNQVREIRENSLE
;
A
#
# COMPACT_ATOMS: atom_id res chain seq x y z
N MET A 1 60.57 -16.61 -19.41
CA MET A 1 59.39 -16.34 -18.56
C MET A 1 58.91 -14.93 -18.86
N PHE A 2 57.81 -14.79 -19.62
CA PHE A 2 57.33 -13.48 -20.09
C PHE A 2 56.58 -12.80 -18.93
N ILE A 3 57.15 -11.71 -18.40
CA ILE A 3 56.50 -10.91 -17.36
C ILE A 3 55.72 -9.82 -18.09
N PRO A 4 54.37 -9.83 -18.08
CA PRO A 4 53.60 -8.83 -18.80
C PRO A 4 53.87 -7.45 -18.18
N SER A 5 54.52 -6.56 -18.92
CA SER A 5 54.71 -5.17 -18.53
C SER A 5 53.56 -4.32 -19.08
N ALA A 6 52.78 -3.70 -18.19
CA ALA A 6 51.65 -2.83 -18.53
C ALA A 6 52.06 -1.44 -19.10
N LYS A 7 53.20 -1.36 -19.80
CA LYS A 7 53.72 -0.10 -20.39
C LYS A 7 53.45 0.05 -21.89
N SER A 8 53.07 -1.01 -22.59
CA SER A 8 52.83 -0.98 -24.03
C SER A 8 51.37 -0.61 -24.35
N LYS A 9 51.18 0.37 -25.24
CA LYS A 9 49.86 0.77 -25.77
C LYS A 9 49.10 -0.42 -26.39
N ILE A 10 49.83 -1.39 -26.93
CA ILE A 10 49.26 -2.61 -27.53
C ILE A 10 48.68 -3.51 -26.45
N SER A 11 49.37 -3.69 -25.32
CA SER A 11 48.86 -4.46 -24.18
C SER A 11 47.58 -3.84 -23.60
N LEU A 12 47.52 -2.51 -23.52
CA LEU A 12 46.32 -1.77 -23.11
C LEU A 12 45.16 -1.95 -24.11
N LEU A 13 45.44 -1.91 -25.42
CA LEU A 13 44.43 -2.13 -26.46
C LEU A 13 43.86 -3.55 -26.41
N ILE A 14 44.70 -4.57 -26.25
CA ILE A 14 44.26 -5.96 -26.11
C ILE A 14 43.40 -6.11 -24.86
N LEU A 15 43.85 -5.56 -23.71
CA LEU A 15 43.10 -5.61 -22.46
C LEU A 15 41.72 -4.94 -22.59
N PHE A 16 41.66 -3.79 -23.28
CA PHE A 16 40.40 -3.09 -23.57
C PHE A 16 39.46 -3.95 -24.42
N VAL A 17 39.95 -4.54 -25.52
CA VAL A 17 39.14 -5.40 -26.39
C VAL A 17 38.64 -6.63 -25.64
N VAL A 18 39.50 -7.30 -24.86
CA VAL A 18 39.10 -8.42 -24.01
C VAL A 18 38.04 -7.99 -22.99
N SER A 19 38.19 -6.82 -22.38
CA SER A 19 37.21 -6.30 -21.42
C SER A 19 35.84 -6.04 -22.06
N ILE A 20 35.80 -5.49 -23.28
CA ILE A 20 34.56 -5.33 -24.04
C ILE A 20 33.93 -6.68 -24.37
N ILE A 21 34.72 -7.64 -24.85
CA ILE A 21 34.23 -8.98 -25.18
C ILE A 21 33.62 -9.65 -23.95
N LEU A 22 34.31 -9.60 -22.81
CA LEU A 22 33.80 -10.15 -21.56
C LEU A 22 32.54 -9.43 -21.08
N PHE A 23 32.47 -8.10 -21.19
CA PHE A 23 31.27 -7.33 -20.84
C PHE A 23 30.07 -7.71 -21.70
N VAL A 24 30.25 -7.79 -23.02
CA VAL A 24 29.21 -8.19 -23.98
C VAL A 24 28.78 -9.64 -23.72
N TRP A 25 29.73 -10.54 -23.48
CA TRP A 25 29.43 -11.93 -23.19
C TRP A 25 28.62 -12.09 -21.89
N VAL A 26 29.02 -11.41 -20.81
CA VAL A 26 28.28 -11.41 -19.55
C VAL A 26 26.89 -10.81 -19.72
N ASN A 27 26.75 -9.72 -20.47
CA ASN A 27 25.46 -9.08 -20.67
C ASN A 27 24.51 -9.95 -21.52
N ASN A 28 25.02 -10.62 -22.56
CA ASN A 28 24.24 -11.50 -23.43
C ASN A 28 23.95 -12.87 -22.79
N SER A 29 24.75 -13.29 -21.80
CA SER A 29 24.55 -14.58 -21.10
C SER A 29 23.55 -14.48 -19.93
N ARG A 30 22.89 -13.34 -19.72
CA ARG A 30 21.90 -13.17 -18.65
C ARG A 30 20.62 -13.96 -18.97
N ILE A 31 20.30 -14.92 -18.12
CA ILE A 31 19.02 -15.65 -18.16
C ILE A 31 18.08 -15.01 -17.15
N TYR A 32 16.90 -14.59 -17.61
CA TYR A 32 15.85 -14.08 -16.73
C TYR A 32 15.09 -15.24 -16.10
N ILE A 33 15.45 -15.58 -14.85
CA ILE A 33 14.70 -16.54 -14.05
C ILE A 33 13.51 -15.80 -13.44
N LYS A 34 12.29 -16.20 -13.83
CA LYS A 34 11.08 -15.65 -13.22
C LYS A 34 10.95 -16.15 -11.79
N GLU A 35 10.69 -15.23 -10.89
CA GLU A 35 10.44 -15.54 -9.48
C GLU A 35 9.17 -16.38 -9.31
N ARG A 36 9.06 -17.12 -8.19
CA ARG A 36 7.85 -17.88 -7.89
C ARG A 36 6.64 -16.95 -7.84
N TYR A 37 5.53 -17.41 -8.42
CA TYR A 37 4.25 -16.68 -8.52
C TYR A 37 4.36 -15.34 -9.26
N TYR A 38 5.32 -15.21 -10.18
CA TYR A 38 5.59 -13.97 -10.91
C TYR A 38 4.34 -13.32 -11.52
N LYS A 39 3.43 -14.12 -12.11
CA LYS A 39 2.21 -13.60 -12.75
C LYS A 39 1.27 -12.97 -11.72
N GLU A 40 1.00 -13.67 -10.63
CA GLU A 40 0.14 -13.17 -9.55
C GLU A 40 0.75 -11.96 -8.84
N LYS A 41 2.07 -11.99 -8.58
CA LYS A 41 2.82 -10.87 -8.00
C LYS A 41 2.70 -9.61 -8.86
N LEU A 42 2.97 -9.73 -10.16
CA LEU A 42 2.87 -8.61 -11.11
C LEU A 42 1.43 -8.11 -11.24
N ALA A 43 0.45 -9.01 -11.29
CA ALA A 43 -0.96 -8.63 -11.36
C ALA A 43 -1.41 -7.87 -10.10
N ALA A 44 -0.99 -8.31 -8.91
CA ALA A 44 -1.33 -7.66 -7.65
C ALA A 44 -0.68 -6.28 -7.54
N ALA A 45 0.58 -6.14 -7.93
CA ALA A 45 1.26 -4.84 -7.96
C ALA A 45 0.60 -3.86 -8.94
N LYS A 46 0.23 -4.30 -10.14
CA LYS A 46 -0.50 -3.46 -11.11
C LYS A 46 -1.86 -3.03 -10.59
N LEU A 47 -2.58 -3.93 -9.93
CA LEU A 47 -3.89 -3.65 -9.36
C LEU A 47 -3.81 -2.65 -8.19
N MET A 48 -2.79 -2.76 -7.33
CA MET A 48 -2.52 -1.79 -6.28
C MET A 48 -2.22 -0.42 -6.88
N GLN A 49 -1.31 -0.34 -7.86
CA GLN A 49 -0.99 0.93 -8.54
C GLN A 49 -2.22 1.57 -9.18
N GLN A 50 -3.10 0.76 -9.80
CA GLN A 50 -4.34 1.24 -10.39
C GLN A 50 -5.29 1.83 -9.32
N ALA A 51 -5.44 1.16 -8.18
CA ALA A 51 -6.26 1.65 -7.07
C ALA A 51 -5.72 2.97 -6.51
N GLU A 52 -4.40 3.08 -6.32
CA GLU A 52 -3.76 4.32 -5.86
C GLU A 52 -3.98 5.47 -6.85
N ASN A 53 -3.86 5.21 -8.16
CA ASN A 53 -4.10 6.22 -9.19
C ASN A 53 -5.55 6.71 -9.20
N ILE A 54 -6.53 5.83 -8.97
CA ILE A 54 -7.95 6.21 -8.90
C ILE A 54 -8.21 7.14 -7.71
N ILE A 55 -7.60 6.88 -6.57
CA ILE A 55 -7.71 7.75 -5.39
C ILE A 55 -7.05 9.11 -5.68
N LYS A 56 -5.86 9.11 -6.29
CA LYS A 56 -5.17 10.32 -6.71
C LYS A 56 -6.02 11.18 -7.64
N GLU A 57 -6.54 10.58 -8.71
CA GLU A 57 -7.39 11.26 -9.70
C GLU A 57 -8.65 11.83 -9.04
N TYR A 58 -9.29 11.07 -8.14
CA TYR A 58 -10.45 11.53 -7.40
C TYR A 58 -10.13 12.76 -6.55
N ARG A 59 -9.04 12.72 -5.75
CA ARG A 59 -8.64 13.86 -4.90
C ARG A 59 -8.26 15.09 -5.72
N GLN A 60 -7.59 14.90 -6.86
CA GLN A 60 -7.28 15.98 -7.79
C GLN A 60 -8.53 16.65 -8.37
N GLN A 61 -9.54 15.86 -8.72
CA GLN A 61 -10.84 16.38 -9.19
C GLN A 61 -11.60 17.17 -8.12
N GLN A 62 -11.39 16.83 -6.84
CA GLN A 62 -11.93 17.59 -5.71
C GLN A 62 -11.12 18.87 -5.39
N GLY A 63 -10.06 19.16 -6.17
CA GLY A 63 -9.22 20.35 -5.95
C GLY A 63 -8.35 20.28 -4.70
N ILE A 64 -8.10 19.07 -4.18
CA ILE A 64 -7.26 18.89 -2.99
C ILE A 64 -5.80 19.21 -3.33
N PHE A 65 -5.21 20.10 -2.56
CA PHE A 65 -3.78 20.39 -2.61
C PHE A 65 -2.99 19.22 -2.03
N VAL A 66 -1.93 18.80 -2.73
CA VAL A 66 -1.02 17.75 -2.25
C VAL A 66 0.23 18.43 -1.71
N ASP A 67 0.54 18.17 -0.46
CA ASP A 67 1.80 18.58 0.16
C ASP A 67 2.97 17.83 -0.48
N GLU A 68 3.67 18.48 -1.40
CA GLU A 68 4.79 17.88 -2.13
C GLU A 68 6.03 17.62 -1.24
N GLU A 69 6.11 18.24 -0.07
CA GLU A 69 7.20 18.00 0.88
C GLU A 69 7.01 16.66 1.58
N ASN A 70 5.78 16.38 2.04
CA ASN A 70 5.45 15.12 2.71
C ASN A 70 5.02 14.00 1.74
N ASP A 71 4.53 14.33 0.55
CA ASP A 71 4.15 13.39 -0.52
C ASP A 71 4.86 13.73 -1.84
N PRO A 72 6.18 13.46 -1.96
CA PRO A 72 6.97 13.82 -3.14
C PRO A 72 6.51 13.12 -4.42
N ASN A 73 5.79 11.99 -4.30
CA ASN A 73 5.25 11.24 -5.45
C ASN A 73 3.84 11.70 -5.85
N LYS A 74 3.29 12.71 -5.13
CA LYS A 74 1.96 13.27 -5.34
C LYS A 74 0.89 12.20 -5.42
N THR A 75 0.92 11.25 -4.49
CA THR A 75 -0.01 10.11 -4.47
C THR A 75 -1.40 10.47 -3.95
N ALA A 76 -1.48 11.56 -3.17
CA ALA A 76 -2.68 11.97 -2.44
C ALA A 76 -3.18 10.91 -1.43
N LEU A 77 -2.32 9.95 -1.05
CA LEU A 77 -2.59 8.94 -0.02
C LEU A 77 -1.88 9.23 1.30
N ILE A 78 -0.93 10.17 1.28
CA ILE A 78 -0.33 10.73 2.50
C ILE A 78 -1.27 11.82 3.01
N GLY A 79 -1.81 11.60 4.21
CA GLY A 79 -2.62 12.61 4.89
C GLY A 79 -1.79 13.65 5.62
N GLU A 80 -2.48 14.47 6.39
CA GLU A 80 -1.87 15.58 7.12
C GLU A 80 -1.05 15.11 8.31
N LYS A 81 -0.16 15.98 8.78
CA LYS A 81 0.59 15.75 10.02
C LYS A 81 -0.35 15.59 11.22
N GLU A 82 -1.39 16.43 11.31
CA GLU A 82 -2.36 16.42 12.41
C GLU A 82 -3.72 16.94 11.95
N THR A 83 -4.78 16.23 12.32
CA THR A 83 -6.18 16.62 12.11
C THR A 83 -7.00 16.25 13.35
N LEU A 84 -8.29 16.62 13.34
CA LEU A 84 -9.22 16.24 14.40
C LEU A 84 -9.42 14.72 14.56
N ILE A 85 -9.02 13.91 13.58
CA ILE A 85 -9.13 12.44 13.63
C ILE A 85 -7.76 11.74 13.67
N THR A 86 -6.68 12.50 13.93
CA THR A 86 -5.36 11.93 14.18
C THR A 86 -5.31 11.27 15.56
N THR A 87 -5.16 9.95 15.62
CA THR A 87 -5.20 9.20 16.90
C THR A 87 -3.84 9.04 17.54
N ASP A 88 -2.79 8.92 16.72
CA ASP A 88 -1.47 8.48 17.15
C ASP A 88 -0.36 9.15 16.32
N ARG A 89 0.87 9.11 16.86
CA ARG A 89 2.05 9.51 16.09
C ARG A 89 2.30 8.55 14.92
N GLY A 90 2.70 9.10 13.78
CA GLY A 90 3.04 8.34 12.59
C GLY A 90 4.51 8.51 12.18
N ASN A 91 5.04 7.54 11.44
CA ASN A 91 6.34 7.64 10.79
C ASN A 91 6.13 7.86 9.28
N LEU A 92 6.49 9.05 8.78
CA LEU A 92 6.30 9.41 7.38
C LEU A 92 7.01 8.45 6.42
N THR A 93 8.27 8.08 6.71
CA THR A 93 9.05 7.15 5.90
C THR A 93 8.35 5.80 5.76
N ALA A 94 7.73 5.29 6.82
CA ALA A 94 6.94 4.06 6.78
C ALA A 94 5.69 4.21 5.90
N LYS A 95 5.01 5.36 5.93
CA LYS A 95 3.87 5.65 5.05
C LYS A 95 4.31 5.69 3.59
N LEU A 96 5.37 6.42 3.28
CA LEU A 96 5.93 6.51 1.93
C LEU A 96 6.38 5.15 1.40
N THR A 97 7.00 4.33 2.26
CA THR A 97 7.40 2.96 1.89
C THR A 97 6.18 2.10 1.56
N SER A 98 5.06 2.30 2.27
CA SER A 98 3.83 1.53 2.05
C SER A 98 3.15 1.80 0.70
N LEU A 99 3.48 2.92 0.04
CA LEU A 99 2.97 3.29 -1.29
C LEU A 99 3.67 2.56 -2.44
N ASN A 100 4.64 1.68 -2.17
CA ASN A 100 5.27 0.91 -3.22
C ASN A 100 4.35 -0.24 -3.67
N PRO A 101 3.90 -0.28 -4.94
CA PRO A 101 2.97 -1.32 -5.39
C PRO A 101 3.51 -2.75 -5.29
N ASN A 102 4.84 -2.91 -5.23
CA ASN A 102 5.45 -4.22 -5.01
C ASN A 102 5.11 -4.81 -3.63
N LEU A 103 4.59 -4.04 -2.68
CA LEU A 103 4.07 -4.60 -1.44
C LEU A 103 2.90 -5.55 -1.68
N ALA A 104 2.05 -5.32 -2.68
CA ALA A 104 1.02 -6.29 -3.05
C ALA A 104 1.63 -7.63 -3.51
N ALA A 105 2.79 -7.61 -4.16
CA ALA A 105 3.53 -8.82 -4.52
C ALA A 105 4.11 -9.54 -3.29
N VAL A 106 4.55 -8.78 -2.27
CA VAL A 106 4.97 -9.34 -0.97
C VAL A 106 3.78 -10.03 -0.30
N ILE A 107 2.60 -9.41 -0.28
CA ILE A 107 1.39 -10.03 0.30
C ILE A 107 0.97 -11.29 -0.46
N VAL A 108 1.09 -11.32 -1.80
CA VAL A 108 0.89 -12.55 -2.58
C VAL A 108 1.82 -13.65 -2.09
N ASP A 109 3.10 -13.34 -1.86
CA ASP A 109 4.05 -14.33 -1.34
C ASP A 109 3.66 -14.84 0.04
N MET A 110 3.29 -13.93 0.96
CA MET A 110 2.81 -14.28 2.30
C MET A 110 1.57 -15.17 2.26
N PHE A 111 0.60 -14.88 1.40
CA PHE A 111 -0.59 -15.73 1.23
C PHE A 111 -0.22 -17.11 0.66
N LYS A 112 0.69 -17.19 -0.31
CA LYS A 112 1.16 -18.48 -0.85
C LYS A 112 1.91 -19.29 0.21
N GLN A 113 2.71 -18.65 1.06
CA GLN A 113 3.38 -19.30 2.20
C GLN A 113 2.36 -19.81 3.23
N ALA A 114 1.29 -19.05 3.48
CA ALA A 114 0.16 -19.45 4.33
C ALA A 114 -0.74 -20.53 3.68
N LYS A 115 -0.48 -20.93 2.43
CA LYS A 115 -1.19 -21.98 1.69
C LYS A 115 -2.69 -21.72 1.51
N VAL A 116 -3.11 -20.45 1.51
CA VAL A 116 -4.51 -20.09 1.22
C VAL A 116 -4.85 -20.41 -0.24
N LYS A 117 -6.08 -20.86 -0.46
CA LYS A 117 -6.59 -21.30 -1.75
C LYS A 117 -7.66 -20.35 -2.25
N LYS A 118 -7.85 -20.32 -3.57
CA LYS A 118 -8.95 -19.59 -4.21
C LYS A 118 -10.28 -19.98 -3.54
N GLY A 119 -11.06 -18.98 -3.16
CA GLY A 119 -12.35 -19.15 -2.49
C GLY A 119 -12.29 -19.17 -0.96
N ASP A 120 -11.10 -19.28 -0.35
CA ASP A 120 -10.94 -19.20 1.10
C ASP A 120 -11.43 -17.84 1.62
N LYS A 121 -11.98 -17.87 2.84
CA LYS A 121 -12.43 -16.68 3.57
C LYS A 121 -11.36 -16.23 4.55
N ILE A 122 -11.01 -14.96 4.50
CA ILE A 122 -9.99 -14.35 5.37
C ILE A 122 -10.62 -13.15 6.07
N ALA A 123 -10.44 -13.10 7.39
CA ALA A 123 -10.74 -11.91 8.17
C ALA A 123 -9.60 -10.90 8.02
N MET A 124 -9.92 -9.65 7.71
CA MET A 124 -8.95 -8.57 7.58
C MET A 124 -9.34 -7.44 8.52
N SER A 125 -8.40 -7.05 9.38
CA SER A 125 -8.50 -5.81 10.14
C SER A 125 -7.76 -4.71 9.39
N CYS A 126 -8.50 -3.70 8.95
CA CYS A 126 -7.97 -2.51 8.28
C CYS A 126 -7.76 -1.39 9.30
N THR A 127 -6.81 -0.52 8.99
CA THR A 127 -6.61 0.73 9.73
C THR A 127 -6.53 1.91 8.79
N GLY A 128 -7.15 3.03 9.19
CA GLY A 128 -6.97 4.33 8.55
C GLY A 128 -5.51 4.78 8.53
N SER A 129 -4.65 4.25 9.41
CA SER A 129 -3.24 4.62 9.46
C SER A 129 -2.44 4.20 8.21
N PHE A 130 -2.81 3.13 7.51
CA PHE A 130 -2.04 2.60 6.37
C PHE A 130 -2.96 2.25 5.19
N PRO A 131 -3.56 3.25 4.52
CA PRO A 131 -4.47 3.01 3.40
C PRO A 131 -3.80 2.22 2.27
N ALA A 132 -2.53 2.51 1.96
CA ALA A 132 -1.78 1.80 0.93
C ALA A 132 -1.58 0.30 1.24
N MET A 133 -1.34 -0.06 2.51
CA MET A 133 -1.27 -1.47 2.92
C MET A 133 -2.61 -2.17 2.81
N ASN A 134 -3.71 -1.49 3.14
CA ASN A 134 -5.04 -2.06 2.96
C ASN A 134 -5.27 -2.39 1.47
N ILE A 135 -4.92 -1.47 0.57
CA ILE A 135 -4.98 -1.67 -0.90
C ILE A 135 -4.08 -2.84 -1.34
N ALA A 136 -2.86 -2.94 -0.79
CA ALA A 136 -1.93 -4.03 -1.11
C ALA A 136 -2.54 -5.41 -0.81
N VAL A 137 -3.16 -5.56 0.38
CA VAL A 137 -3.80 -6.80 0.82
C VAL A 137 -5.04 -7.10 -0.02
N MET A 138 -5.90 -6.10 -0.26
CA MET A 138 -7.08 -6.27 -1.12
C MET A 138 -6.70 -6.65 -2.56
N SER A 139 -5.59 -6.11 -3.08
CA SER A 139 -5.08 -6.43 -4.42
C SER A 139 -4.59 -7.87 -4.50
N ALA A 140 -3.78 -8.31 -3.55
CA ALA A 140 -3.32 -9.69 -3.48
C ALA A 140 -4.50 -10.67 -3.32
N ALA A 141 -5.45 -10.34 -2.44
CA ALA A 141 -6.65 -11.14 -2.22
C ALA A 141 -7.52 -11.27 -3.48
N LYS A 142 -7.74 -10.16 -4.20
CA LYS A 142 -8.52 -10.18 -5.45
C LYS A 142 -7.85 -11.04 -6.51
N VAL A 143 -6.54 -10.89 -6.72
CA VAL A 143 -5.78 -11.67 -7.70
C VAL A 143 -5.79 -13.17 -7.40
N LEU A 144 -5.73 -13.54 -6.13
CA LEU A 144 -5.79 -14.93 -5.69
C LEU A 144 -7.23 -15.48 -5.59
N GLY A 145 -8.25 -14.63 -5.81
CA GLY A 145 -9.67 -15.01 -5.72
C GLY A 145 -10.11 -15.37 -4.30
N LEU A 146 -9.59 -14.67 -3.30
CA LEU A 146 -9.94 -14.83 -1.89
C LEU A 146 -11.19 -14.01 -1.54
N LYS A 147 -11.89 -14.40 -0.49
CA LYS A 147 -13.04 -13.68 0.06
C LYS A 147 -12.60 -12.97 1.34
N LEU A 148 -12.76 -11.65 1.41
CA LEU A 148 -12.43 -10.88 2.60
C LEU A 148 -13.67 -10.56 3.43
N VAL A 149 -13.55 -10.66 4.75
CA VAL A 149 -14.46 -10.05 5.73
C VAL A 149 -13.67 -8.97 6.43
N ILE A 150 -14.02 -7.71 6.17
CA ILE A 150 -13.21 -6.56 6.59
C ILE A 150 -13.86 -5.86 7.78
N ILE A 151 -13.07 -5.58 8.81
CA ILE A 151 -13.41 -4.63 9.87
C ILE A 151 -12.38 -3.51 9.84
N SER A 152 -12.81 -2.26 9.88
CA SER A 152 -11.90 -1.10 9.77
C SER A 152 -11.88 -0.25 11.03
N SER A 153 -10.70 0.15 11.48
CA SER A 153 -10.54 1.31 12.37
C SER A 153 -10.42 2.58 11.54
N VAL A 154 -11.30 3.56 11.78
CA VAL A 154 -11.39 4.76 10.92
C VAL A 154 -10.38 5.84 11.31
N GLY A 155 -10.16 6.05 12.61
CA GLY A 155 -9.11 6.95 13.10
C GLY A 155 -7.74 6.51 12.57
N ALA A 156 -6.88 7.49 12.31
CA ALA A 156 -5.61 7.27 11.64
C ALA A 156 -4.47 7.96 12.37
N SER A 157 -3.27 7.37 12.36
CA SER A 157 -2.06 8.07 12.78
C SER A 157 -1.74 9.25 11.84
N MET A 158 -0.81 10.11 12.26
CA MET A 158 -0.20 11.12 11.37
C MET A 158 0.13 10.51 9.99
N PHE A 159 -0.13 11.28 8.93
CA PHE A 159 0.12 10.90 7.53
C PHE A 159 -0.69 9.70 7.01
N GLY A 160 -1.64 9.16 7.79
CA GLY A 160 -2.60 8.16 7.32
C GLY A 160 -3.81 8.78 6.61
N ALA A 161 -4.91 8.05 6.48
CA ALA A 161 -6.19 8.55 5.98
C ALA A 161 -6.93 9.38 7.05
N ASN A 162 -6.26 10.44 7.54
CA ASN A 162 -6.74 11.29 8.63
C ASN A 162 -7.47 12.54 8.15
N ASP A 163 -7.86 12.61 6.89
CA ASP A 163 -8.77 13.64 6.38
C ASP A 163 -10.21 13.30 6.82
N PRO A 164 -10.86 14.11 7.70
CA PRO A 164 -12.21 13.81 8.17
C PRO A 164 -13.26 13.73 7.07
N GLN A 165 -13.01 14.38 5.92
CA GLN A 165 -13.91 14.38 4.76
C GLN A 165 -13.60 13.23 3.80
N PHE A 166 -12.45 12.56 3.94
CA PHE A 166 -12.02 11.47 3.07
C PHE A 166 -11.16 10.45 3.82
N THR A 167 -11.82 9.69 4.69
CA THR A 167 -11.26 8.62 5.50
C THR A 167 -10.99 7.36 4.68
N TRP A 168 -10.40 6.33 5.30
CA TRP A 168 -10.24 5.03 4.66
C TRP A 168 -11.58 4.43 4.17
N LEU A 169 -12.69 4.63 4.90
CA LEU A 169 -13.99 4.11 4.45
C LEU A 169 -14.47 4.76 3.16
N ASP A 170 -14.16 6.05 2.95
CA ASP A 170 -14.51 6.75 1.70
C ASP A 170 -13.64 6.25 0.53
N MET A 171 -12.35 6.02 0.79
CA MET A 171 -11.44 5.40 -0.19
C MET A 171 -11.90 3.99 -0.56
N GLU A 172 -12.26 3.18 0.44
CA GLU A 172 -12.79 1.82 0.25
C GLU A 172 -14.07 1.84 -0.59
N LYS A 173 -15.02 2.72 -0.24
CA LYS A 173 -16.27 2.89 -1.00
C LYS A 173 -16.01 3.34 -2.43
N LEU A 174 -15.14 4.31 -2.65
CA LEU A 174 -14.76 4.77 -3.99
C LEU A 174 -14.22 3.61 -4.85
N LEU A 175 -13.30 2.82 -4.30
CA LEU A 175 -12.70 1.68 -5.00
C LEU A 175 -13.70 0.56 -5.26
N TYR A 176 -14.65 0.35 -4.35
CA TYR A 176 -15.76 -0.59 -4.53
C TYR A 176 -16.70 -0.13 -5.65
N ASP A 177 -17.15 1.12 -5.61
CA ASP A 177 -18.09 1.70 -6.58
C ASP A 177 -17.49 1.73 -8.00
N LYS A 178 -16.17 1.89 -8.11
CA LYS A 178 -15.42 1.80 -9.37
C LYS A 178 -15.13 0.36 -9.84
N GLY A 179 -15.55 -0.66 -9.09
CA GLY A 179 -15.35 -2.08 -9.42
C GLY A 179 -13.90 -2.57 -9.25
N ILE A 180 -13.04 -1.80 -8.58
CA ILE A 180 -11.64 -2.15 -8.36
C ILE A 180 -11.51 -3.26 -7.33
N PHE A 181 -12.29 -3.21 -6.26
CA PHE A 181 -12.37 -4.31 -5.29
C PHE A 181 -13.81 -4.74 -5.05
N PRO A 182 -14.07 -6.06 -4.93
CA PRO A 182 -15.39 -6.57 -4.56
C PRO A 182 -15.59 -6.57 -3.03
N TYR A 183 -14.79 -5.84 -2.28
CA TYR A 183 -14.73 -5.90 -0.82
C TYR A 183 -15.14 -4.57 -0.19
N ARG A 184 -15.85 -4.66 0.93
CA ARG A 184 -16.16 -3.54 1.82
C ARG A 184 -16.12 -3.98 3.27
N SER A 185 -15.90 -3.02 4.15
CA SER A 185 -15.99 -3.19 5.60
C SER A 185 -17.41 -3.55 5.99
N VAL A 186 -17.57 -4.66 6.70
CA VAL A 186 -18.87 -5.07 7.28
C VAL A 186 -19.18 -4.30 8.55
N ALA A 187 -18.14 -3.82 9.23
CA ALA A 187 -18.23 -3.02 10.43
C ALA A 187 -16.97 -2.14 10.59
N ALA A 188 -17.09 -1.08 11.38
CA ALA A 188 -15.99 -0.16 11.65
C ALA A 188 -16.01 0.36 13.09
N SER A 189 -14.82 0.57 13.65
CA SER A 189 -14.62 1.18 14.97
C SER A 189 -14.09 2.61 14.83
N LEU A 190 -14.06 3.35 15.94
CA LEU A 190 -13.44 4.67 15.96
C LEU A 190 -11.92 4.63 15.74
N GLY A 191 -11.26 3.50 16.02
CA GLY A 191 -9.80 3.41 16.04
C GLY A 191 -9.20 4.07 17.30
N GLY A 192 -7.92 4.42 17.22
CA GLY A 192 -7.15 4.91 18.37
C GLY A 192 -7.07 3.89 19.51
N GLY A 193 -6.71 4.35 20.71
CA GLY A 193 -6.47 3.44 21.83
C GLY A 193 -7.69 2.60 22.21
N ARG A 194 -7.58 1.27 22.01
CA ARG A 194 -8.63 0.26 22.21
C ARG A 194 -9.87 0.45 21.33
N ASP A 195 -9.73 1.05 20.15
CA ASP A 195 -10.84 1.27 19.20
C ASP A 195 -11.95 2.24 19.70
N LEU A 196 -11.68 2.98 20.78
CA LEU A 196 -12.61 3.92 21.42
C LEU A 196 -12.39 5.39 21.06
N GLY A 197 -11.49 5.68 20.10
CA GLY A 197 -11.08 7.04 19.78
C GLY A 197 -10.33 7.72 20.93
N ARG A 198 -9.61 6.93 21.76
CA ARG A 198 -8.80 7.48 22.85
C ARG A 198 -7.67 8.33 22.26
N GLY A 199 -7.53 9.55 22.77
CA GLY A 199 -6.64 10.58 22.21
C GLY A 199 -7.38 11.66 21.43
N LEU A 200 -8.60 11.37 20.96
CA LEU A 200 -9.44 12.35 20.26
C LEU A 200 -10.33 13.12 21.22
N ASN A 201 -10.57 14.40 20.90
CA ASN A 201 -11.62 15.20 21.52
C ASN A 201 -13.01 14.73 21.03
N LYS A 202 -14.08 15.31 21.60
CA LYS A 202 -15.46 14.94 21.28
C LYS A 202 -15.75 15.10 19.78
N THR A 203 -15.34 16.23 19.20
CA THR A 203 -15.54 16.55 17.78
C THR A 203 -14.85 15.55 16.85
N GLY A 204 -13.63 15.11 17.17
CA GLY A 204 -12.93 14.08 16.40
C GLY A 204 -13.68 12.76 16.35
N ARG A 205 -14.23 12.31 17.48
CA ARG A 205 -15.05 11.09 17.53
C ARG A 205 -16.37 11.24 16.78
N GLU A 206 -16.99 12.41 16.86
CA GLU A 206 -18.21 12.73 16.11
C GLU A 206 -17.93 12.70 14.59
N LEU A 207 -16.82 13.28 14.13
CA LEU A 207 -16.41 13.24 12.71
C LEU A 207 -16.15 11.81 12.21
N ILE A 208 -15.55 10.96 13.03
CA ILE A 208 -15.37 9.54 12.69
C ILE A 208 -16.71 8.82 12.63
N SER A 209 -17.60 9.06 13.59
CA SER A 209 -18.94 8.45 13.59
C SER A 209 -19.72 8.85 12.33
N GLN A 210 -19.64 10.13 11.93
CA GLN A 210 -20.21 10.63 10.68
C GLN A 210 -19.57 9.97 9.44
N ALA A 211 -18.27 9.67 9.46
CA ALA A 211 -17.59 8.95 8.38
C ALA A 211 -18.09 7.50 8.26
N ILE A 212 -18.36 6.83 9.39
CA ILE A 212 -18.95 5.50 9.41
C ILE A 212 -20.39 5.53 8.86
N GLU A 213 -21.19 6.49 9.31
CA GLU A 213 -22.58 6.68 8.90
C GLU A 213 -22.70 7.00 7.41
N ARG A 214 -21.93 7.97 6.88
CA ARG A 214 -21.99 8.35 5.46
C ARG A 214 -21.57 7.23 4.51
N ASN A 215 -20.72 6.31 4.99
CA ASN A 215 -20.34 5.11 4.25
C ASN A 215 -21.27 3.93 4.50
N GLN A 216 -22.30 4.07 5.34
CA GLN A 216 -23.29 3.02 5.65
C GLN A 216 -22.63 1.74 6.19
N VAL A 217 -21.63 1.89 7.05
CA VAL A 217 -20.94 0.78 7.71
C VAL A 217 -21.48 0.64 9.14
N ARG A 218 -21.64 -0.59 9.64
CA ARG A 218 -22.06 -0.81 11.03
C ARG A 218 -20.98 -0.31 11.99
N GLU A 219 -21.33 0.63 12.86
CA GLU A 219 -20.42 1.05 13.91
C GLU A 219 -20.29 -0.04 14.99
N ILE A 220 -19.05 -0.33 15.41
CA ILE A 220 -18.74 -1.18 16.56
C ILE A 220 -18.52 -0.27 17.76
N ARG A 221 -19.41 -0.36 18.74
CA ARG A 221 -19.27 0.26 20.06
C ARG A 221 -19.45 -0.81 21.11
N GLU A 222 -18.34 -1.43 21.48
CA GLU A 222 -18.36 -2.40 22.57
C GLU A 222 -17.33 -2.00 23.62
N ASN A 223 -17.74 -2.11 24.88
CA ASN A 223 -16.85 -1.87 26.02
C ASN A 223 -15.91 -3.08 26.26
N SER A 224 -16.19 -4.21 25.60
CA SER A 224 -15.65 -5.55 25.85
C SER A 224 -15.79 -6.42 24.58
N LEU A 225 -14.87 -7.36 24.34
CA LEU A 225 -15.03 -8.43 23.33
C LEU A 225 -15.68 -9.70 23.93
N GLU A 226 -15.96 -9.68 25.24
CA GLU A 226 -16.80 -10.65 25.98
C GLU A 226 -18.26 -10.21 25.99
#